data_AF-A0A2S7CG42-F1
#
_entry.id   AF-A0A2S7CG42-F1
#
_cell.length_a   1.000
_cell.length_b   1.000
_cell.length_c   1.000
_cell.angle_alpha   90.00
_cell.angle_beta   90.00
_cell.angle_gamma   90.00
#
_symmetry.space_group_name_H-M   'P 1'
#
loop_
_entity.id
_entity.type
_entity.pdbx_description
1 polymer ?
#
loop_
_entity_poly.entity_id
_entity_poly.type
_entity_poly.pdbx_seq_one_letter_code
_entity_poly.pdbx_strand_id
1 'polypeptide(L)'
;MTSCSSVLRVVIGGALLLGAGGAWAASFDCEQAGAAVEKRLCAVPALGNLDDQLDESYRALLESTPRGAVAGMRDQQRAWLRQRNACAQDAKPDGCLQRTLKARADVLAKALVAQQQALDRIIALIPTAPAEAARQLQGYDTPLASAWLAYLHQFVPAAGVDAKLASARFESARKALRKVDDFAASLLDDVEGMPAMQAQERVLTLLRMWIERDNSDHRPYVHCFIFAAVGEPAYEAFGSLYGSTRDGFAPICEPPGGLFALASWKQLDAGFDGLIEALSKDAGTIRYASYAEWKIIALRASVSPLLYLTPALRKRYGEDPDKAIAAWTGEDSDWPAAQRKAVRALLPKVRADTAAWLVREKRQPAKQAEQAAAAIVAAWVNARLDFAS
;
A
#
# COMPACT_ATOMS: atom_id res chain seq x y z
N MET A 1 -5.98 -36.21 62.18
CA MET A 1 -5.77 -37.61 62.60
C MET A 1 -7.12 -38.29 62.44
N THR A 2 -7.42 -39.20 61.53
CA THR A 2 -6.67 -40.20 60.76
C THR A 2 -7.46 -40.50 59.48
N SER A 3 -6.78 -40.83 58.39
CA SER A 3 -7.35 -41.26 57.10
C SER A 3 -6.97 -42.73 56.84
N CYS A 4 -7.60 -43.32 55.80
CA CYS A 4 -7.18 -44.54 55.06
C CYS A 4 -7.55 -45.90 55.72
N SER A 5 -7.94 -46.97 55.01
CA SER A 5 -7.69 -47.38 53.62
C SER A 5 -8.71 -48.43 53.18
N SER A 6 -8.96 -48.58 51.87
CA SER A 6 -9.17 -49.90 51.26
C SER A 6 -9.13 -49.91 49.72
N VAL A 7 -8.40 -50.90 49.21
CA VAL A 7 -8.50 -51.62 47.94
C VAL A 7 -7.79 -51.07 46.69
N LEU A 8 -6.67 -51.74 46.44
CA LEU A 8 -5.93 -51.97 45.19
C LEU A 8 -6.81 -52.66 44.13
N ARG A 9 -6.72 -52.28 42.83
CA ARG A 9 -6.53 -53.21 41.68
C ARG A 9 -6.57 -52.56 40.28
N VAL A 10 -5.52 -52.90 39.52
CA VAL A 10 -5.47 -53.29 38.09
C VAL A 10 -5.34 -52.20 37.01
N VAL A 11 -4.16 -52.29 36.39
CA VAL A 11 -3.64 -51.78 35.11
C VAL A 11 -4.55 -52.09 33.92
N ILE A 12 -4.80 -51.09 33.05
CA ILE A 12 -4.81 -51.26 31.58
C ILE A 12 -4.23 -49.98 30.95
N GLY A 13 -3.09 -50.11 30.26
CA GLY A 13 -2.50 -49.06 29.46
C GLY A 13 -3.33 -48.81 28.20
N GLY A 14 -3.83 -47.59 28.06
CA GLY A 14 -4.36 -47.07 26.80
C GLY A 14 -3.33 -46.11 26.19
N ALA A 15 -2.61 -46.58 25.17
CA ALA A 15 -1.80 -45.73 24.34
C ALA A 15 -2.71 -44.72 23.61
N LEU A 16 -2.63 -43.44 23.96
CA LEU A 16 -3.18 -42.36 23.16
C LEU A 16 -2.39 -42.31 21.84
N LEU A 17 -2.94 -42.93 20.80
CA LEU A 17 -2.60 -42.63 19.42
C LEU A 17 -3.10 -41.21 19.12
N LEU A 18 -2.24 -40.22 19.39
CA LEU A 18 -2.33 -38.90 18.79
C LEU A 18 -2.06 -39.07 17.30
N GLY A 19 -3.12 -39.34 16.54
CA GLY A 19 -3.10 -39.22 15.08
C GLY A 19 -2.90 -37.76 14.72
N ALA A 20 -1.65 -37.35 14.58
CA ALA A 20 -1.31 -36.12 13.86
C ALA A 20 -1.68 -36.35 12.39
N GLY A 21 -2.90 -35.99 12.02
CA GLY A 21 -3.25 -35.74 10.62
C GLY A 21 -2.42 -34.55 10.17
N GLY A 22 -1.21 -34.83 9.68
CA GLY A 22 -0.33 -33.81 9.13
C GLY A 22 -1.08 -33.10 8.01
N ALA A 23 -1.08 -31.78 8.00
CA ALA A 23 -1.28 -31.07 6.76
C ALA A 23 -0.16 -31.54 5.82
N TRP A 24 -0.52 -32.25 4.75
CA TRP A 24 0.47 -32.71 3.77
C TRP A 24 0.88 -31.47 2.98
N ALA A 25 2.02 -30.89 3.34
CA ALA A 25 2.64 -29.82 2.59
C ALA A 25 3.19 -30.42 1.29
N ALA A 26 2.57 -30.09 0.16
CA ALA A 26 2.96 -30.37 -1.21
C ALA A 26 1.93 -29.68 -2.10
N SER A 27 2.35 -29.16 -3.26
CA SER A 27 1.49 -28.29 -4.09
C SER A 27 0.33 -29.03 -4.78
N PHE A 28 0.13 -30.30 -4.45
CA PHE A 28 -0.82 -31.23 -5.04
C PHE A 28 -1.35 -32.20 -3.99
N ASP A 29 -2.47 -32.86 -4.30
CA ASP A 29 -3.05 -33.89 -3.46
C ASP A 29 -2.13 -35.12 -3.39
N CYS A 30 -1.54 -35.34 -2.22
CA CYS A 30 -0.61 -36.43 -2.00
C CYS A 30 -1.22 -37.83 -2.09
N GLU A 31 -2.54 -37.98 -1.95
CA GLU A 31 -3.21 -39.25 -2.21
C GLU A 31 -3.18 -39.61 -3.71
N GLN A 32 -2.99 -38.61 -4.57
CA GLN A 32 -2.91 -38.74 -6.02
C GLN A 32 -1.46 -38.81 -6.55
N ALA A 33 -0.47 -38.90 -5.66
CA ALA A 33 0.95 -38.92 -6.02
C ALA A 33 1.32 -40.19 -6.85
N GLY A 34 1.57 -39.99 -8.15
CA GLY A 34 1.87 -41.08 -9.08
C GLY A 34 3.38 -41.33 -9.23
N ALA A 35 4.18 -40.27 -9.27
CA ALA A 35 5.62 -40.34 -9.52
C ALA A 35 6.42 -40.59 -8.23
N ALA A 36 7.59 -41.25 -8.35
CA ALA A 36 8.48 -41.48 -7.21
C ALA A 36 8.93 -40.19 -6.51
N VAL A 37 9.16 -39.11 -7.29
CA VAL A 37 9.45 -37.79 -6.73
C VAL A 37 8.27 -37.23 -5.96
N GLU A 38 7.04 -37.31 -6.49
CA GLU A 38 5.83 -36.79 -5.83
C GLU A 38 5.61 -37.49 -4.49
N LYS A 39 5.71 -38.82 -4.46
CA LYS A 39 5.66 -39.59 -3.21
C LYS A 39 6.72 -39.15 -2.21
N ARG A 40 7.91 -38.76 -2.69
CA ARG A 40 8.99 -38.28 -1.83
C ARG A 40 8.73 -36.87 -1.28
N LEU A 41 8.17 -35.96 -2.09
CA LEU A 41 7.74 -34.63 -1.64
C LEU A 41 6.71 -34.74 -0.52
N CYS A 42 5.73 -35.63 -0.69
CA CYS A 42 4.70 -35.93 0.31
C CYS A 42 5.26 -36.57 1.59
N ALA A 43 6.27 -37.44 1.47
CA ALA A 43 6.84 -38.15 2.61
C ALA A 43 7.84 -37.33 3.43
N VAL A 44 8.39 -36.23 2.88
CA VAL A 44 9.41 -35.40 3.53
C VAL A 44 8.88 -33.98 3.71
N PRO A 45 8.41 -33.60 4.91
CA PRO A 45 7.75 -32.30 5.13
C PRO A 45 8.56 -31.09 4.67
N ALA A 46 9.89 -31.12 4.84
CA ALA A 46 10.75 -30.03 4.40
C ALA A 46 10.82 -29.86 2.87
N LEU A 47 10.69 -30.96 2.11
CA LEU A 47 10.63 -30.90 0.64
C LEU A 47 9.24 -30.49 0.16
N GLY A 48 8.21 -30.99 0.83
CA GLY A 48 6.82 -30.59 0.67
C GLY A 48 6.60 -29.09 0.79
N ASN A 49 7.03 -28.50 1.91
CA ASN A 49 6.98 -27.05 2.13
C ASN A 49 7.72 -26.24 1.05
N LEU A 50 8.85 -26.74 0.54
CA LEU A 50 9.58 -26.08 -0.54
C LEU A 50 8.82 -26.15 -1.87
N ASP A 51 8.10 -27.23 -2.12
CA ASP A 51 7.26 -27.40 -3.31
C ASP A 51 6.03 -26.46 -3.26
N ASP A 52 5.38 -26.31 -2.10
CA ASP A 52 4.29 -25.35 -1.87
C ASP A 52 4.72 -23.91 -2.18
N GLN A 53 5.83 -23.45 -1.57
CA GLN A 53 6.36 -22.10 -1.79
C GLN A 53 6.73 -21.85 -3.25
N LEU A 54 7.20 -22.89 -3.94
CA LEU A 54 7.53 -22.82 -5.36
C LEU A 54 6.27 -22.69 -6.22
N ASP A 55 5.20 -23.45 -5.92
CA ASP A 55 3.93 -23.34 -6.63
C ASP A 55 3.28 -21.97 -6.42
N GLU A 56 3.26 -21.45 -5.20
CA GLU A 56 2.77 -20.09 -4.90
C GLU A 56 3.50 -19.04 -5.76
N SER A 57 4.85 -19.12 -5.80
CA SER A 57 5.67 -18.23 -6.61
C SER A 57 5.40 -18.39 -8.12
N TYR A 58 5.20 -19.62 -8.58
CA TYR A 58 4.90 -19.90 -9.99
C TYR A 58 3.52 -19.36 -10.39
N ARG A 59 2.51 -19.52 -9.53
CA ARG A 59 1.16 -18.96 -9.76
C ARG A 59 1.19 -17.44 -9.81
N ALA A 60 1.86 -16.79 -8.86
CA ALA A 60 2.05 -15.34 -8.86
C ALA A 60 2.77 -14.86 -10.13
N LEU A 61 3.78 -15.61 -10.60
CA LEU A 61 4.47 -15.30 -11.86
C LEU A 61 3.53 -15.41 -13.07
N LEU A 62 2.69 -16.44 -13.15
CA LEU A 62 1.73 -16.59 -14.25
C LEU A 62 0.71 -15.46 -14.27
N GLU A 63 0.21 -15.06 -13.09
CA GLU A 63 -0.79 -13.99 -12.96
C GLU A 63 -0.22 -12.60 -13.31
N SER A 64 1.07 -12.36 -13.03
CA SER A 64 1.77 -11.11 -13.34
C SER A 64 2.37 -11.06 -14.76
N THR A 65 2.37 -12.18 -15.48
CA THR A 65 2.94 -12.27 -16.83
C THR A 65 1.96 -11.77 -17.90
N PRO A 66 2.41 -10.96 -18.88
CA PRO A 66 1.55 -10.58 -20.02
C PRO A 66 0.97 -11.81 -20.71
N ARG A 67 -0.30 -11.74 -21.14
CA ARG A 67 -1.03 -12.86 -21.77
C ARG A 67 -0.21 -13.60 -22.84
N GLY A 68 0.49 -12.85 -23.70
CA GLY A 68 1.29 -13.41 -24.79
C GLY A 68 2.52 -14.23 -24.35
N ALA A 69 3.00 -14.05 -23.12
CA ALA A 69 4.18 -14.73 -22.59
C ALA A 69 3.85 -15.91 -21.66
N VAL A 70 2.59 -16.07 -21.23
CA VAL A 70 2.14 -17.13 -20.31
C VAL A 70 2.44 -18.53 -20.82
N ALA A 71 2.27 -18.79 -22.13
CA ALA A 71 2.54 -20.09 -22.72
C ALA A 71 4.01 -20.50 -22.55
N GLY A 72 4.94 -19.57 -22.81
CA GLY A 72 6.38 -19.79 -22.62
C GLY A 72 6.76 -20.07 -21.17
N MET A 73 6.12 -19.40 -20.20
CA MET A 73 6.35 -19.67 -18.78
C MET A 73 5.91 -21.09 -18.39
N ARG A 74 4.79 -21.56 -18.95
CA ARG A 74 4.30 -22.94 -18.75
C ARG A 74 5.25 -23.98 -19.37
N ASP A 75 5.81 -23.70 -20.54
CA ASP A 75 6.81 -24.57 -21.16
C ASP A 75 8.08 -24.69 -20.32
N GLN A 76 8.59 -23.57 -19.80
CA GLN A 76 9.76 -23.56 -18.91
C GLN A 76 9.49 -24.36 -17.63
N GLN A 77 8.31 -24.22 -17.02
CA GLN A 77 7.95 -25.00 -15.83
C GLN A 77 7.85 -26.51 -16.14
N ARG A 78 7.23 -26.89 -17.27
CA ARG A 78 7.19 -28.31 -17.70
C ARG A 78 8.57 -28.90 -17.95
N ALA A 79 9.47 -28.12 -18.54
CA ALA A 79 10.85 -28.53 -18.75
C ALA A 79 11.57 -28.75 -17.41
N TRP A 80 11.40 -27.83 -16.47
CA TRP A 80 11.94 -27.96 -15.13
C TRP A 80 11.36 -29.17 -14.37
N LEU A 81 10.07 -29.48 -14.49
CA LEU A 81 9.47 -30.67 -13.87
C LEU A 81 10.14 -31.97 -14.35
N ARG A 82 10.54 -32.06 -15.62
CA ARG A 82 11.33 -33.21 -16.12
C ARG A 82 12.71 -33.30 -15.45
N GLN A 83 13.38 -32.15 -15.26
CA GLN A 83 14.65 -32.08 -14.53
C GLN A 83 14.48 -32.51 -13.07
N ARG A 84 13.45 -32.00 -12.37
CA ARG A 84 13.10 -32.39 -11.00
C ARG A 84 12.85 -33.89 -10.90
N ASN A 85 12.10 -34.46 -11.83
CA ASN A 85 11.74 -35.88 -11.82
C ASN A 85 12.95 -36.81 -12.01
N ALA A 86 14.04 -36.34 -12.64
CA ALA A 86 15.29 -37.10 -12.75
C ALA A 86 15.96 -37.35 -11.38
N CYS A 87 15.66 -36.56 -10.34
CA CYS A 87 16.17 -36.79 -8.99
C CYS A 87 15.75 -38.15 -8.39
N ALA A 88 14.72 -38.80 -8.92
CA ALA A 88 14.36 -40.17 -8.51
C ALA A 88 15.48 -41.19 -8.80
N GLN A 89 16.38 -40.88 -9.74
CA GLN A 89 17.51 -41.74 -10.12
C GLN A 89 18.84 -41.33 -9.43
N ASP A 90 18.84 -40.23 -8.66
CA ASP A 90 20.03 -39.76 -7.95
C ASP A 90 20.33 -40.67 -6.74
N ALA A 91 21.61 -40.89 -6.42
CA ALA A 91 22.01 -41.68 -5.26
C ALA A 91 21.57 -41.06 -3.92
N LYS A 92 21.28 -39.74 -3.91
CA LYS A 92 20.76 -38.96 -2.78
C LYS A 92 19.54 -38.14 -3.24
N PRO A 93 18.37 -38.78 -3.44
CA PRO A 93 17.18 -38.11 -4.00
C PRO A 93 16.76 -36.84 -3.26
N ASP A 94 16.76 -36.85 -1.93
CA ASP A 94 16.38 -35.68 -1.12
C ASP A 94 17.30 -34.49 -1.33
N GLY A 95 18.61 -34.75 -1.38
CA GLY A 95 19.60 -33.72 -1.64
C GLY A 95 19.47 -33.15 -3.05
N CYS A 96 19.17 -34.00 -4.04
CA CYS A 96 18.89 -33.57 -5.41
C CYS A 96 17.61 -32.70 -5.47
N LEU A 97 16.53 -33.15 -4.84
CA LEU A 97 15.26 -32.43 -4.81
C LEU A 97 15.41 -31.08 -4.09
N GLN A 98 16.04 -31.06 -2.93
CA GLN A 98 16.25 -29.83 -2.18
C GLN A 98 17.03 -28.78 -3.00
N ARG A 99 18.10 -29.18 -3.69
CA ARG A 99 18.86 -28.27 -4.57
C ARG A 99 18.00 -27.79 -5.75
N THR A 100 17.27 -28.70 -6.38
CA THR A 100 16.47 -28.39 -7.58
C THR A 100 15.27 -27.49 -7.29
N LEU A 101 14.58 -27.72 -6.16
CA LEU A 101 13.48 -26.87 -5.69
C LEU A 101 13.98 -25.48 -5.33
N LYS A 102 15.03 -25.36 -4.52
CA LYS A 102 15.61 -24.07 -4.13
C LYS A 102 16.08 -23.26 -5.34
N ALA A 103 16.84 -23.88 -6.25
CA ALA A 103 17.30 -23.21 -7.46
C ALA A 103 16.14 -22.70 -8.33
N ARG A 104 15.03 -23.44 -8.40
CA ARG A 104 13.85 -23.00 -9.13
C ARG A 104 13.10 -21.88 -8.42
N ALA A 105 12.93 -21.96 -7.10
CA ALA A 105 12.35 -20.89 -6.31
C ALA A 105 13.10 -19.57 -6.54
N ASP A 106 14.45 -19.59 -6.53
CA ASP A 106 15.27 -18.41 -6.83
C ASP A 106 15.03 -17.86 -8.25
N VAL A 107 14.89 -18.74 -9.24
CA VAL A 107 14.59 -18.35 -10.63
C VAL A 107 13.20 -17.70 -10.73
N LEU A 108 12.19 -18.29 -10.08
CA LEU A 108 10.82 -17.76 -10.08
C LEU A 108 10.74 -16.42 -9.35
N ALA A 109 11.40 -16.28 -8.20
CA ALA A 109 11.46 -15.02 -7.46
C ALA A 109 12.10 -13.90 -8.30
N LYS A 110 13.23 -14.17 -8.97
CA LYS A 110 13.86 -13.21 -9.90
C LYS A 110 12.95 -12.86 -11.07
N ALA A 111 12.26 -13.84 -11.64
CA ALA A 111 11.32 -13.61 -12.73
C ALA A 111 10.13 -12.73 -12.26
N LEU A 112 9.62 -12.97 -11.06
CA LEU A 112 8.52 -12.17 -10.49
C LEU A 112 8.93 -10.70 -10.31
N VAL A 113 10.11 -10.45 -9.73
CA VAL A 113 10.68 -9.10 -9.62
C VAL A 113 10.83 -8.46 -11.00
N ALA A 114 11.32 -9.19 -12.00
CA ALA A 114 11.44 -8.68 -13.36
C ALA A 114 10.08 -8.32 -13.99
N GLN A 115 9.02 -9.08 -13.73
CA GLN A 115 7.67 -8.76 -14.19
C GLN A 115 7.08 -7.53 -13.49
N GLN A 116 7.30 -7.38 -12.18
CA GLN A 116 6.91 -6.17 -11.45
C GLN A 116 7.61 -4.94 -12.04
N GLN A 117 8.94 -5.00 -12.23
CA GLN A 117 9.72 -3.92 -12.85
C GLN A 117 9.30 -3.62 -14.30
N ALA A 118 8.84 -4.62 -15.05
CA ALA A 118 8.29 -4.41 -16.39
C ALA A 118 6.98 -3.61 -16.33
N LEU A 119 6.05 -3.98 -15.44
CA LEU A 119 4.80 -3.25 -15.23
C LEU A 119 5.04 -1.81 -14.76
N ASP A 120 6.01 -1.60 -13.86
CA ASP A 120 6.39 -0.28 -13.36
C ASP A 120 6.92 0.63 -14.45
N ARG A 121 7.77 0.09 -15.34
CA ARG A 121 8.26 0.85 -16.50
C ARG A 121 7.13 1.27 -17.42
N ILE A 122 6.12 0.42 -17.61
CA ILE A 122 4.93 0.76 -18.40
C ILE A 122 4.16 1.90 -17.75
N ILE A 123 3.95 1.84 -16.44
CA ILE A 123 3.23 2.89 -15.69
C ILE A 123 4.00 4.21 -15.71
N ALA A 124 5.33 4.17 -15.59
CA ALA A 124 6.19 5.34 -15.65
C ALA A 124 6.18 6.03 -17.03
N LEU A 125 5.75 5.34 -18.09
CA LEU A 125 5.57 5.96 -19.42
C LEU A 125 4.29 6.79 -19.53
N ILE A 126 3.33 6.66 -18.62
CA ILE A 126 2.02 7.33 -18.74
C ILE A 126 2.14 8.86 -18.95
N PRO A 127 2.99 9.61 -18.21
CA PRO A 127 3.08 11.05 -18.39
C PRO A 127 3.60 11.50 -19.76
N THR A 128 4.40 10.68 -20.44
CA THR A 128 5.12 11.07 -21.67
C THR A 128 4.61 10.34 -22.92
N ALA A 129 4.08 9.13 -22.77
CA ALA A 129 3.59 8.28 -23.86
C ALA A 129 2.34 7.47 -23.43
N PRO A 130 1.22 8.15 -23.09
CA PRO A 130 0.05 7.49 -22.48
C PRO A 130 -0.61 6.44 -23.38
N ALA A 131 -0.67 6.66 -24.71
CA ALA A 131 -1.22 5.68 -25.65
C ALA A 131 -0.39 4.39 -25.72
N GLU A 132 0.93 4.52 -25.66
CA GLU A 132 1.84 3.38 -25.65
C GLU A 132 1.75 2.61 -24.32
N ALA A 133 1.70 3.33 -23.19
CA ALA A 133 1.47 2.73 -21.89
C ALA A 133 0.15 1.95 -21.86
N ALA A 134 -0.95 2.54 -22.37
CA ALA A 134 -2.24 1.88 -22.49
C ALA A 134 -2.17 0.60 -23.32
N ARG A 135 -1.52 0.63 -24.47
CA ARG A 135 -1.34 -0.53 -25.36
C ARG A 135 -0.58 -1.67 -24.66
N GLN A 136 0.49 -1.35 -23.92
CA GLN A 136 1.24 -2.37 -23.18
C GLN A 136 0.45 -2.93 -21.99
N LEU A 137 -0.25 -2.08 -21.22
CA LEU A 137 -1.11 -2.50 -20.10
C LEU A 137 -2.24 -3.44 -20.54
N GLN A 138 -2.80 -3.25 -21.74
CA GLN A 138 -3.80 -4.16 -22.30
C GLN A 138 -3.30 -5.60 -22.46
N GLY A 139 -1.98 -5.82 -22.53
CA GLY A 139 -1.36 -7.13 -22.55
C GLY A 139 -1.42 -7.88 -21.21
N TYR A 140 -1.70 -7.18 -20.12
CA TYR A 140 -1.80 -7.75 -18.77
C TYR A 140 -3.26 -8.00 -18.38
N ASP A 141 -3.47 -9.04 -17.59
CA ASP A 141 -4.76 -9.34 -16.94
C ASP A 141 -4.73 -9.12 -15.43
N THR A 142 -3.66 -8.50 -14.93
CA THR A 142 -3.55 -8.17 -13.51
C THR A 142 -4.62 -7.15 -13.12
N PRO A 143 -5.12 -7.20 -11.87
CA PRO A 143 -6.04 -6.20 -11.38
C PRO A 143 -5.43 -4.79 -11.36
N LEU A 144 -4.14 -4.66 -11.04
CA LEU A 144 -3.42 -3.38 -11.08
C LEU A 144 -3.40 -2.79 -12.50
N ALA A 145 -3.05 -3.56 -13.52
CA ALA A 145 -3.08 -3.08 -14.91
C ALA A 145 -4.51 -2.69 -15.34
N SER A 146 -5.50 -3.45 -14.87
CA SER A 146 -6.91 -3.16 -15.12
C SER A 146 -7.37 -1.85 -14.47
N ALA A 147 -6.97 -1.58 -13.23
CA ALA A 147 -7.22 -0.30 -12.56
C ALA A 147 -6.53 0.88 -13.28
N TRP A 148 -5.30 0.69 -13.77
CA TRP A 148 -4.61 1.70 -14.59
C TRP A 148 -5.32 1.99 -15.91
N LEU A 149 -5.89 0.99 -16.59
CA LEU A 149 -6.68 1.21 -17.81
C LEU A 149 -7.94 2.02 -17.53
N ALA A 150 -8.62 1.78 -16.40
CA ALA A 150 -9.74 2.60 -15.97
C ALA A 150 -9.31 4.05 -15.66
N TYR A 151 -8.17 4.23 -14.98
CA TYR A 151 -7.57 5.55 -14.75
C TYR A 151 -7.25 6.28 -16.06
N LEU A 152 -6.61 5.61 -17.01
CA LEU A 152 -6.22 6.22 -18.28
C LEU A 152 -7.44 6.70 -19.07
N HIS A 153 -8.53 5.93 -19.10
CA HIS A 153 -9.79 6.37 -19.71
C HIS A 153 -10.36 7.61 -19.01
N GLN A 154 -10.40 7.61 -17.67
CA GLN A 154 -11.05 8.65 -16.88
C GLN A 154 -10.27 9.98 -16.87
N PHE A 155 -8.94 9.94 -16.87
CA PHE A 155 -8.09 11.12 -16.62
C PHE A 155 -7.12 11.46 -17.74
N VAL A 156 -6.89 10.55 -18.71
CA VAL A 156 -5.88 10.74 -19.76
C VAL A 156 -6.47 10.44 -21.14
N PRO A 157 -7.27 11.35 -21.73
CA PRO A 157 -7.91 11.11 -23.03
C PRO A 157 -6.93 10.71 -24.14
N ALA A 158 -5.71 11.25 -24.11
CA ALA A 158 -4.64 10.93 -25.05
C ALA A 158 -4.16 9.45 -25.00
N ALA A 159 -4.55 8.70 -23.97
CA ALA A 159 -4.28 7.27 -23.87
C ALA A 159 -5.13 6.41 -24.82
N GLY A 160 -6.26 6.95 -25.32
CA GLY A 160 -7.11 6.26 -26.28
C GLY A 160 -7.78 4.98 -25.75
N VAL A 161 -7.97 4.85 -24.44
CA VAL A 161 -8.68 3.70 -23.85
C VAL A 161 -10.17 3.86 -24.07
N ASP A 162 -10.78 2.90 -24.77
CA ASP A 162 -12.22 2.86 -25.03
C ASP A 162 -13.05 2.68 -23.74
N ALA A 163 -14.25 3.30 -23.69
CA ALA A 163 -15.12 3.28 -22.52
C ALA A 163 -15.57 1.86 -22.13
N LYS A 164 -15.91 1.01 -23.11
CA LYS A 164 -16.34 -0.38 -22.85
C LYS A 164 -15.19 -1.19 -22.26
N LEU A 165 -13.97 -1.01 -22.80
CA LEU A 165 -12.78 -1.64 -22.25
C LEU A 165 -12.51 -1.15 -20.81
N ALA A 166 -12.59 0.16 -20.56
CA ALA A 166 -12.37 0.75 -19.25
C ALA A 166 -13.35 0.22 -18.20
N SER A 167 -14.65 0.19 -18.50
CA SER A 167 -15.67 -0.37 -17.61
C SER A 167 -15.44 -1.85 -17.31
N ALA A 168 -15.11 -2.65 -18.34
CA ALA A 168 -14.81 -4.06 -18.13
C ALA A 168 -13.57 -4.29 -17.24
N ARG A 169 -12.53 -3.46 -17.42
CA ARG A 169 -11.31 -3.52 -16.61
C ARG A 169 -11.54 -3.06 -15.17
N PHE A 170 -12.32 -2.00 -14.96
CA PHE A 170 -12.74 -1.55 -13.63
C PHE A 170 -13.47 -2.66 -12.87
N GLU A 171 -14.50 -3.25 -13.47
CA GLU A 171 -15.28 -4.32 -12.83
C GLU A 171 -14.44 -5.58 -12.58
N SER A 172 -13.54 -5.93 -13.51
CA SER A 172 -12.60 -7.04 -13.28
C SER A 172 -11.70 -6.80 -12.07
N ALA A 173 -11.15 -5.59 -11.93
CA ALA A 173 -10.30 -5.22 -10.81
C ALA A 173 -11.08 -5.14 -9.49
N ARG A 174 -12.30 -4.58 -9.49
CA ARG A 174 -13.18 -4.53 -8.33
C ARG A 174 -13.60 -5.94 -7.86
N LYS A 175 -13.97 -6.82 -8.80
CA LYS A 175 -14.30 -8.22 -8.48
C LYS A 175 -13.10 -8.98 -7.92
N ALA A 176 -11.91 -8.75 -8.48
CA ALA A 176 -10.69 -9.33 -7.94
C ALA A 176 -10.42 -8.82 -6.52
N LEU A 177 -10.67 -7.54 -6.25
CA LEU A 177 -10.47 -6.93 -4.94
C LEU A 177 -11.41 -7.56 -3.92
N ARG A 178 -12.71 -7.70 -4.26
CA ARG A 178 -13.71 -8.34 -3.39
C ARG A 178 -13.32 -9.75 -2.94
N LYS A 179 -12.62 -10.51 -3.78
CA LYS A 179 -12.16 -11.87 -3.40
C LYS A 179 -11.06 -11.88 -2.36
N VAL A 180 -10.23 -10.82 -2.32
CA VAL A 180 -9.04 -10.76 -1.48
C VAL A 180 -9.16 -9.78 -0.32
N ASP A 181 -10.14 -8.88 -0.39
CA ASP A 181 -10.46 -7.83 0.58
C ASP A 181 -11.89 -7.31 0.35
N ASP A 182 -12.86 -8.04 0.88
CA ASP A 182 -14.29 -7.71 0.72
C ASP A 182 -14.64 -6.33 1.32
N PHE A 183 -14.01 -5.98 2.45
CA PHE A 183 -14.19 -4.70 3.11
C PHE A 183 -13.70 -3.54 2.26
N ALA A 184 -12.47 -3.60 1.72
CA ALA A 184 -12.00 -2.54 0.83
C ALA A 184 -12.87 -2.42 -0.42
N ALA A 185 -13.30 -3.55 -1.00
CA ALA A 185 -14.18 -3.54 -2.16
C ALA A 185 -15.56 -2.95 -1.87
N SER A 186 -16.11 -3.11 -0.66
CA SER A 186 -17.43 -2.58 -0.29
C SER A 186 -17.45 -1.05 -0.20
N LEU A 187 -16.30 -0.40 0.02
CA LEU A 187 -16.18 1.07 -0.06
C LEU A 187 -16.46 1.63 -1.46
N LEU A 188 -16.43 0.78 -2.50
CA LEU A 188 -16.75 1.16 -3.89
C LEU A 188 -18.21 0.88 -4.26
N ASP A 189 -19.00 0.31 -3.34
CA ASP A 189 -20.42 0.04 -3.57
C ASP A 189 -21.24 1.31 -3.34
N ASP A 190 -22.31 1.47 -4.12
CA ASP A 190 -23.30 2.50 -3.85
C ASP A 190 -24.10 2.07 -2.60
N VAL A 191 -24.06 2.90 -1.54
CA VAL A 191 -24.78 2.64 -0.29
C VAL A 191 -26.12 3.38 -0.34
N GLU A 192 -27.22 2.67 -0.10
CA GLU A 192 -28.56 3.25 -0.07
C GLU A 192 -28.64 4.37 0.98
N GLY A 193 -29.19 5.53 0.59
CA GLY A 193 -29.31 6.70 1.45
C GLY A 193 -28.03 7.56 1.57
N MET A 194 -26.91 7.14 0.99
CA MET A 194 -25.68 7.93 0.90
C MET A 194 -25.47 8.50 -0.51
N PRO A 195 -24.89 9.69 -0.69
CA PRO A 195 -24.49 10.17 -2.00
C PRO A 195 -23.53 9.18 -2.67
N ALA A 196 -23.84 8.79 -3.91
CA ALA A 196 -22.97 7.89 -4.67
C ALA A 196 -21.60 8.55 -4.89
N MET A 197 -20.55 7.75 -4.71
CA MET A 197 -19.19 8.18 -4.97
C MET A 197 -19.06 8.58 -6.45
N GLN A 198 -18.42 9.72 -6.71
CA GLN A 198 -18.25 10.20 -8.08
C GLN A 198 -17.44 9.19 -8.90
N ALA A 199 -17.70 9.07 -10.20
CA ALA A 199 -16.98 8.12 -11.05
C ALA A 199 -15.45 8.30 -10.99
N GLN A 200 -14.98 9.55 -10.98
CA GLN A 200 -13.56 9.89 -10.83
C GLN A 200 -12.97 9.38 -9.52
N GLU A 201 -13.69 9.54 -8.41
CA GLU A 201 -13.26 9.13 -7.08
C GLU A 201 -13.22 7.61 -6.98
N ARG A 202 -14.24 6.90 -7.48
CA ARG A 202 -14.26 5.43 -7.54
C ARG A 202 -13.06 4.85 -8.28
N VAL A 203 -12.70 5.43 -9.42
CA VAL A 203 -11.55 4.99 -10.22
C VAL A 203 -10.23 5.18 -9.46
N LEU A 204 -10.06 6.34 -8.82
CA LEU A 204 -8.85 6.63 -8.03
C LEU A 204 -8.76 5.77 -6.78
N THR A 205 -9.87 5.55 -6.08
CA THR A 205 -9.96 4.70 -4.88
C THR A 205 -9.65 3.24 -5.22
N LEU A 206 -10.21 2.71 -6.32
CA LEU A 206 -9.86 1.36 -6.79
C LEU A 206 -8.38 1.26 -7.17
N LEU A 207 -7.83 2.26 -7.86
CA LEU A 207 -6.42 2.29 -8.22
C LEU A 207 -5.53 2.31 -6.98
N ARG A 208 -5.85 3.16 -6.02
CA ARG A 208 -5.21 3.22 -4.70
C ARG A 208 -5.19 1.85 -4.03
N MET A 209 -6.34 1.18 -3.91
CA MET A 209 -6.46 -0.13 -3.28
C MET A 209 -5.61 -1.22 -3.95
N TRP A 210 -5.36 -1.11 -5.25
CA TRP A 210 -4.45 -2.03 -5.94
C TRP A 210 -2.98 -1.66 -5.79
N ILE A 211 -2.65 -0.37 -5.67
CA ILE A 211 -1.28 0.08 -5.42
C ILE A 211 -0.83 -0.30 -4.01
N GLU A 212 -1.68 -0.12 -2.99
CA GLU A 212 -1.33 -0.41 -1.58
C GLU A 212 -1.11 -1.91 -1.31
N ARG A 213 -1.64 -2.78 -2.17
CA ARG A 213 -1.51 -4.25 -2.07
C ARG A 213 -0.29 -4.81 -2.79
N ASP A 214 0.39 -3.98 -3.59
CA ASP A 214 1.61 -4.39 -4.24
C ASP A 214 2.73 -4.40 -3.19
N ASN A 215 2.93 -5.56 -2.54
CA ASN A 215 3.89 -5.79 -1.46
C ASN A 215 5.37 -5.80 -1.94
N SER A 216 5.71 -5.07 -2.98
CA SER A 216 7.10 -4.93 -3.42
C SER A 216 7.80 -3.88 -2.55
N ASP A 217 8.61 -4.34 -1.58
CA ASP A 217 9.35 -3.51 -0.59
C ASP A 217 10.22 -2.38 -1.19
N HIS A 218 10.35 -2.33 -2.52
CA HIS A 218 11.23 -1.41 -3.25
C HIS A 218 10.55 -0.79 -4.48
N ARG A 219 9.21 -0.80 -4.56
CA ARG A 219 8.54 -0.24 -5.74
C ARG A 219 8.81 1.26 -5.84
N PRO A 220 9.37 1.75 -6.97
CA PRO A 220 9.44 3.19 -7.18
C PRO A 220 8.01 3.73 -7.16
N TYR A 221 7.79 4.91 -6.58
CA TYR A 221 6.48 5.56 -6.58
C TYR A 221 6.08 6.06 -7.99
N VAL A 222 5.90 5.13 -8.94
CA VAL A 222 5.59 5.40 -10.35
C VAL A 222 4.22 6.05 -10.54
N HIS A 223 3.36 6.03 -9.53
CA HIS A 223 2.05 6.69 -9.54
C HIS A 223 2.08 8.16 -9.11
N CYS A 224 3.18 8.71 -8.57
CA CYS A 224 3.17 10.06 -7.99
C CYS A 224 2.75 11.17 -8.95
N PHE A 225 2.93 10.98 -10.26
CA PHE A 225 2.52 11.97 -11.25
C PHE A 225 1.01 12.28 -11.16
N ILE A 226 0.19 11.34 -10.67
CA ILE A 226 -1.26 11.50 -10.53
C ILE A 226 -1.59 12.74 -9.69
N PHE A 227 -0.85 13.00 -8.60
CA PHE A 227 -1.14 14.12 -7.70
C PHE A 227 -1.02 15.48 -8.40
N ALA A 228 -0.03 15.63 -9.29
CA ALA A 228 0.14 16.84 -10.09
C ALA A 228 -0.85 16.89 -11.26
N ALA A 229 -1.15 15.75 -11.89
CA ALA A 229 -2.00 15.66 -13.07
C ALA A 229 -3.50 15.80 -12.77
N VAL A 230 -3.96 15.27 -11.64
CA VAL A 230 -5.39 15.18 -11.28
C VAL A 230 -5.78 16.21 -10.21
N GLY A 231 -4.88 16.53 -9.27
CA GLY A 231 -5.15 17.48 -8.20
C GLY A 231 -6.02 16.89 -7.08
N GLU A 232 -6.97 17.68 -6.56
CA GLU A 232 -7.72 17.38 -5.33
C GLU A 232 -8.35 15.98 -5.26
N PRO A 233 -9.01 15.45 -6.31
CA PRO A 233 -9.56 14.09 -6.27
C PRO A 233 -8.52 13.01 -5.95
N ALA A 234 -7.28 13.19 -6.39
CA ALA A 234 -6.20 12.24 -6.09
C ALA A 234 -5.71 12.36 -4.65
N TYR A 235 -5.66 13.57 -4.09
CA TYR A 235 -5.28 13.77 -2.69
C TYR A 235 -6.30 13.15 -1.73
N GLU A 236 -7.60 13.29 -2.02
CA GLU A 236 -8.66 12.65 -1.23
C GLU A 236 -8.61 11.13 -1.34
N ALA A 237 -8.56 10.58 -2.56
CA ALA A 237 -8.57 9.13 -2.78
C ALA A 237 -7.34 8.42 -2.19
N PHE A 238 -6.18 9.09 -2.13
CA PHE A 238 -4.95 8.56 -1.54
C PHE A 238 -4.73 9.03 -0.09
N GLY A 239 -5.66 9.76 0.51
CA GLY A 239 -5.56 10.18 1.90
C GLY A 239 -5.97 9.09 2.88
N SER A 240 -6.56 9.53 3.99
CA SER A 240 -7.25 8.67 4.94
C SER A 240 -8.50 8.06 4.30
N LEU A 241 -8.66 6.75 4.40
CA LEU A 241 -9.76 6.02 3.78
C LEU A 241 -10.45 5.07 4.76
N TYR A 242 -9.68 4.36 5.59
CA TYR A 242 -10.19 3.24 6.37
C TYR A 242 -10.56 3.59 7.81
N GLY A 243 -10.02 4.67 8.36
CA GLY A 243 -10.15 5.00 9.78
C GLY A 243 -9.44 3.99 10.69
N SER A 244 -8.34 3.39 10.22
CA SER A 244 -7.66 2.30 10.94
C SER A 244 -6.16 2.26 10.67
N THR A 245 -5.44 1.30 11.25
CA THR A 245 -4.01 1.07 10.98
C THR A 245 -3.68 0.92 9.50
N ARG A 246 -4.65 0.54 8.66
CA ARG A 246 -4.50 0.44 7.20
C ARG A 246 -4.11 1.77 6.56
N ASP A 247 -4.54 2.90 7.11
CA ASP A 247 -4.16 4.23 6.61
C ASP A 247 -2.67 4.53 6.80
N GLY A 248 -1.98 3.81 7.70
CA GLY A 248 -0.54 3.88 7.85
C GLY A 248 0.23 3.37 6.62
N PHE A 249 -0.38 2.49 5.82
CA PHE A 249 0.18 1.89 4.61
C PHE A 249 -0.30 2.58 3.33
N ALA A 250 -0.96 3.74 3.47
CA ALA A 250 -1.35 4.56 2.35
C ALA A 250 -0.17 4.82 1.39
N PRO A 251 -0.25 4.47 0.09
CA PRO A 251 0.75 4.80 -0.94
C PRO A 251 0.79 6.29 -1.27
N ILE A 252 1.01 7.12 -0.26
CA ILE A 252 1.25 8.55 -0.38
C ILE A 252 2.72 8.73 -0.72
N CYS A 253 2.98 9.51 -1.76
CA CYS A 253 4.34 9.79 -2.20
C CYS A 253 5.10 10.69 -1.22
N GLU A 254 6.41 10.52 -1.19
CA GLU A 254 7.29 11.44 -0.49
C GLU A 254 7.19 12.86 -1.08
N PRO A 255 7.02 13.91 -0.26
CA PRO A 255 6.93 15.29 -0.74
C PRO A 255 8.23 15.74 -1.44
N PRO A 256 8.19 16.16 -2.72
CA PRO A 256 9.40 16.55 -3.44
C PRO A 256 9.93 17.94 -3.00
N GLY A 257 11.20 18.21 -3.28
CA GLY A 257 11.79 19.55 -3.17
C GLY A 257 12.11 20.02 -1.74
N GLY A 258 11.93 19.18 -0.72
CA GLY A 258 12.51 19.39 0.60
C GLY A 258 11.95 20.57 1.40
N LEU A 259 10.70 20.99 1.16
CA LEU A 259 10.04 22.06 1.92
C LEU A 259 10.10 21.81 3.43
N PHE A 260 9.70 20.61 3.85
CA PHE A 260 9.67 20.21 5.27
C PHE A 260 11.06 19.86 5.84
N ALA A 261 12.10 19.85 5.01
CA ALA A 261 13.49 19.68 5.46
C ALA A 261 14.14 21.00 5.92
N LEU A 262 13.50 22.15 5.65
CA LEU A 262 13.97 23.47 6.11
C LEU A 262 14.04 23.52 7.64
N ALA A 263 15.03 24.24 8.17
CA ALA A 263 15.24 24.33 9.62
C ALA A 263 14.02 24.89 10.38
N SER A 264 13.29 25.84 9.79
CA SER A 264 12.08 26.40 10.39
C SER A 264 10.94 25.39 10.48
N TRP A 265 10.75 24.54 9.47
CA TRP A 265 9.79 23.43 9.51
C TRP A 265 10.18 22.36 10.54
N LYS A 266 11.46 21.99 10.63
CA LYS A 266 11.93 21.05 11.67
C LYS A 266 11.73 21.58 13.08
N GLN A 267 11.96 22.88 13.30
CA GLN A 267 11.70 23.53 14.59
C GLN A 267 10.20 23.61 14.90
N LEU A 268 9.37 23.86 13.90
CA LEU A 268 7.91 23.85 14.06
C LEU A 268 7.41 22.45 14.44
N ASP A 269 7.88 21.40 13.75
CA ASP A 269 7.54 20.00 14.03
C ASP A 269 7.93 19.59 15.46
N ALA A 270 9.17 19.88 15.86
CA ALA A 270 9.64 19.63 17.22
C ALA A 270 8.81 20.35 18.30
N GLY A 271 8.16 21.47 17.97
CA GLY A 271 7.27 22.19 18.87
C GLY A 271 5.93 21.50 19.15
N PHE A 272 5.56 20.50 18.33
CA PHE A 272 4.35 19.69 18.47
C PHE A 272 4.63 18.28 19.01
N ASP A 273 5.89 17.82 19.06
CA ASP A 273 6.25 16.45 19.46
C ASP A 273 5.60 16.02 20.79
N GLY A 274 5.69 16.85 21.82
CA GLY A 274 5.11 16.54 23.14
C GLY A 274 3.59 16.36 23.10
N LEU A 275 2.89 17.26 22.40
CA LEU A 275 1.44 17.21 22.22
C LEU A 275 1.03 15.93 21.46
N ILE A 276 1.69 15.65 20.34
CA ILE A 276 1.37 14.48 19.51
C ILE A 276 1.69 13.18 20.26
N GLU A 277 2.81 13.11 20.98
CA GLU A 277 3.16 11.93 21.77
C GLU A 277 2.11 11.66 22.84
N ALA A 278 1.71 12.68 23.61
CA ALA A 278 0.71 12.56 24.67
C ALA A 278 -0.61 12.00 24.12
N LEU A 279 -1.14 12.60 23.07
CA LEU A 279 -2.44 12.24 22.49
C LEU A 279 -2.41 10.91 21.73
N SER A 280 -1.27 10.56 21.12
CA SER A 280 -1.17 9.33 20.34
C SER A 280 -1.34 8.06 21.18
N LYS A 281 -1.12 8.13 22.51
CA LYS A 281 -1.23 7.00 23.44
C LYS A 281 -2.67 6.51 23.55
N ASP A 282 -3.63 7.42 23.55
CA ASP A 282 -5.06 7.12 23.73
C ASP A 282 -5.85 7.10 22.41
N ALA A 283 -5.27 7.61 21.32
CA ALA A 283 -5.93 7.71 20.01
C ALA A 283 -6.12 6.37 19.27
N GLY A 284 -5.71 5.23 19.83
CA GLY A 284 -5.93 3.91 19.23
C GLY A 284 -5.47 3.79 17.76
N THR A 285 -6.27 3.11 16.94
CA THR A 285 -5.97 2.91 15.51
C THR A 285 -6.45 4.06 14.61
N ILE A 286 -7.30 4.97 15.11
CA ILE A 286 -7.82 6.08 14.30
C ILE A 286 -6.74 7.12 13.99
N ARG A 287 -5.69 7.23 14.82
CA ARG A 287 -4.55 8.14 14.60
C ARG A 287 -3.87 7.98 13.25
N TYR A 288 -3.90 6.78 12.66
CA TYR A 288 -3.28 6.51 11.37
C TYR A 288 -4.00 7.23 10.22
N ALA A 289 -5.30 7.51 10.36
CA ALA A 289 -6.04 8.37 9.43
C ALA A 289 -5.50 9.81 9.48
N SER A 290 -5.28 10.37 10.68
CA SER A 290 -4.67 11.69 10.84
C SER A 290 -3.25 11.73 10.29
N TYR A 291 -2.46 10.67 10.47
CA TYR A 291 -1.10 10.59 9.92
C TYR A 291 -1.10 10.54 8.38
N ALA A 292 -2.05 9.81 7.77
CA ALA A 292 -2.23 9.81 6.33
C ALA A 292 -2.62 11.21 5.82
N GLU A 293 -3.53 11.89 6.52
CA GLU A 293 -3.91 13.26 6.21
C GLU A 293 -2.74 14.24 6.29
N TRP A 294 -1.88 14.13 7.32
CA TRP A 294 -0.69 14.98 7.44
C TRP A 294 0.30 14.74 6.31
N LYS A 295 0.46 13.49 5.85
CA LYS A 295 1.27 13.18 4.67
C LYS A 295 0.66 13.78 3.39
N ILE A 296 -0.66 13.73 3.23
CA ILE A 296 -1.35 14.42 2.12
C ILE A 296 -1.13 15.93 2.18
N ILE A 297 -1.20 16.54 3.35
CA ILE A 297 -0.91 17.98 3.51
C ILE A 297 0.50 18.30 3.01
N ALA A 298 1.49 17.53 3.44
CA ALA A 298 2.87 17.75 3.04
C ALA A 298 3.09 17.54 1.53
N LEU A 299 2.51 16.48 0.97
CA LEU A 299 2.60 16.19 -0.46
C LEU A 299 1.90 17.26 -1.30
N ARG A 300 0.68 17.67 -0.92
CA ARG A 300 -0.09 18.73 -1.60
C ARG A 300 0.67 20.05 -1.57
N ALA A 301 1.27 20.43 -0.44
CA ALA A 301 2.07 21.65 -0.33
C ALA A 301 3.27 21.65 -1.28
N SER A 302 3.89 20.49 -1.46
CA SER A 302 5.09 20.34 -2.28
C SER A 302 4.78 20.19 -3.78
N VAL A 303 3.65 19.59 -4.13
CA VAL A 303 3.27 19.29 -5.52
C VAL A 303 2.34 20.37 -6.09
N SER A 304 1.24 20.67 -5.40
CA SER A 304 0.13 21.52 -5.84
C SER A 304 -0.22 22.63 -4.81
N PRO A 305 0.75 23.47 -4.39
CA PRO A 305 0.59 24.44 -3.30
C PRO A 305 -0.57 25.44 -3.49
N LEU A 306 -0.93 25.77 -4.73
CA LEU A 306 -2.01 26.73 -5.01
C LEU A 306 -3.40 26.19 -4.67
N LEU A 307 -3.56 24.86 -4.53
CA LEU A 307 -4.83 24.27 -4.10
C LEU A 307 -5.24 24.75 -2.71
N TYR A 308 -4.28 25.10 -1.85
CA TYR A 308 -4.57 25.65 -0.52
C TYR A 308 -5.30 26.99 -0.55
N LEU A 309 -5.32 27.69 -1.68
CA LEU A 309 -6.07 28.92 -1.85
C LEU A 309 -7.53 28.70 -2.27
N THR A 310 -7.92 27.45 -2.56
CA THR A 310 -9.32 27.14 -2.93
C THR A 310 -10.24 27.28 -1.73
N PRO A 311 -11.51 27.71 -1.92
CA PRO A 311 -12.47 27.84 -0.82
C PRO A 311 -12.67 26.55 -0.03
N ALA A 312 -12.63 25.39 -0.69
CA ALA A 312 -12.79 24.08 -0.05
C ALA A 312 -11.67 23.80 0.97
N LEU A 313 -10.41 23.95 0.57
CA LEU A 313 -9.28 23.71 1.48
C LEU A 313 -9.15 24.79 2.56
N ARG A 314 -9.47 26.05 2.22
CA ARG A 314 -9.52 27.14 3.21
C ARG A 314 -10.59 26.88 4.28
N LYS A 315 -11.74 26.33 3.89
CA LYS A 315 -12.78 25.90 4.83
C LYS A 315 -12.33 24.69 5.66
N ARG A 316 -11.71 23.68 5.03
CA ARG A 316 -11.27 22.44 5.68
C ARG A 316 -10.23 22.69 6.76
N TYR A 317 -9.24 23.51 6.46
CA TYR A 317 -8.07 23.72 7.31
C TYR A 317 -8.08 25.04 8.07
N GLY A 318 -9.07 25.89 7.82
CA GLY A 318 -9.21 27.17 8.49
C GLY A 318 -8.14 28.20 8.13
N GLU A 319 -8.00 29.15 9.06
CA GLU A 319 -7.24 30.38 8.92
C GLU A 319 -5.99 30.38 9.81
N ASP A 320 -5.42 31.56 10.07
CA ASP A 320 -4.21 31.71 10.89
C ASP A 320 -4.32 30.94 12.24
N PRO A 321 -3.43 29.97 12.50
CA PRO A 321 -3.47 29.15 13.70
C PRO A 321 -3.07 29.88 14.98
N ASP A 322 -2.54 31.11 14.93
CA ASP A 322 -1.98 31.81 16.09
C ASP A 322 -2.98 31.91 17.26
N LYS A 323 -4.25 32.25 16.94
CA LYS A 323 -5.32 32.34 17.93
C LYS A 323 -5.70 30.99 18.50
N ALA A 324 -5.76 29.95 17.65
CA ALA A 324 -6.10 28.60 18.09
C ALA A 324 -5.03 28.03 19.04
N ILE A 325 -3.75 28.26 18.75
CA ILE A 325 -2.64 27.87 19.64
C ILE A 325 -2.72 28.62 20.97
N ALA A 326 -3.01 29.93 20.92
CA ALA A 326 -3.13 30.75 22.13
C ALA A 326 -4.32 30.33 23.01
N ALA A 327 -5.43 29.93 22.37
CA ALA A 327 -6.67 29.55 23.03
C ALA A 327 -6.76 28.05 23.32
N TRP A 328 -5.70 27.27 23.09
CA TRP A 328 -5.71 25.82 23.32
C TRP A 328 -6.04 25.49 24.78
N THR A 329 -7.02 24.59 24.96
CA THR A 329 -7.67 24.27 26.25
C THR A 329 -7.35 22.88 26.80
N GLY A 330 -6.45 22.12 26.19
CA GLY A 330 -6.04 20.80 26.71
C GLY A 330 -5.16 20.90 27.97
N GLU A 331 -4.69 19.75 28.47
CA GLU A 331 -3.88 19.72 29.69
C GLU A 331 -2.50 20.35 29.45
N ASP A 332 -2.09 21.32 30.28
CA ASP A 332 -0.80 22.00 30.08
C ASP A 332 0.41 21.04 30.20
N SER A 333 0.24 19.90 30.86
CA SER A 333 1.22 18.80 30.87
C SER A 333 1.48 18.19 29.49
N ASP A 334 0.47 18.19 28.61
CA ASP A 334 0.57 17.63 27.27
C ASP A 334 1.19 18.64 26.29
N TRP A 335 0.89 19.93 26.47
CA TRP A 335 1.49 21.00 25.65
C TRP A 335 1.73 22.31 26.43
N PRO A 336 2.89 22.41 27.09
CA PRO A 336 3.20 23.52 27.99
C PRO A 336 3.07 24.89 27.32
N ALA A 337 2.53 25.87 28.07
CA ALA A 337 2.38 27.25 27.61
C ALA A 337 3.67 27.87 27.03
N ALA A 338 4.83 27.51 27.56
CA ALA A 338 6.13 27.96 27.04
C ALA A 338 6.41 27.41 25.62
N GLN A 339 6.08 26.15 25.35
CA GLN A 339 6.23 25.54 24.03
C GLN A 339 5.23 26.15 23.05
N ARG A 340 3.97 26.33 23.45
CA ARG A 340 2.93 27.03 22.65
C ARG A 340 3.38 28.43 22.25
N LYS A 341 3.95 29.19 23.19
CA LYS A 341 4.51 30.53 22.92
C LYS A 341 5.67 30.48 21.92
N ALA A 342 6.56 29.48 22.04
CA ALA A 342 7.67 29.30 21.11
C ALA A 342 7.19 28.94 19.69
N VAL A 343 6.22 28.03 19.56
CA VAL A 343 5.58 27.68 18.29
C VAL A 343 4.96 28.91 17.61
N ARG A 344 4.19 29.71 18.36
CA ARG A 344 3.59 30.95 17.84
C ARG A 344 4.64 31.94 17.32
N ALA A 345 5.73 32.11 18.06
CA ALA A 345 6.84 32.96 17.65
C ALA A 345 7.56 32.48 16.37
N LEU A 346 7.50 31.18 16.05
CA LEU A 346 8.07 30.62 14.82
C LEU A 346 7.20 30.82 13.58
N LEU A 347 5.87 30.97 13.74
CA LEU A 347 4.93 31.02 12.60
C LEU A 347 5.31 32.06 11.52
N PRO A 348 5.68 33.32 11.84
CA PRO A 348 6.08 34.29 10.82
C PRO A 348 7.30 33.83 10.02
N LYS A 349 8.29 33.22 10.70
CA LYS A 349 9.51 32.71 10.04
C LYS A 349 9.19 31.54 9.13
N VAL A 350 8.37 30.58 9.58
CA VAL A 350 7.98 29.42 8.77
C VAL A 350 7.24 29.86 7.50
N ARG A 351 6.34 30.84 7.62
CA ARG A 351 5.63 31.43 6.48
C ARG A 351 6.60 32.10 5.50
N ALA A 352 7.54 32.90 5.99
CA ALA A 352 8.53 33.58 5.15
C ALA A 352 9.44 32.59 4.41
N ASP A 353 9.97 31.57 5.12
CA ASP A 353 10.82 30.55 4.52
C ASP A 353 10.05 29.70 3.48
N THR A 354 8.77 29.39 3.76
CA THR A 354 7.89 28.68 2.83
C THR A 354 7.62 29.51 1.58
N ALA A 355 7.32 30.81 1.72
CA ALA A 355 7.13 31.70 0.58
C ALA A 355 8.40 31.81 -0.27
N ALA A 356 9.57 31.96 0.35
CA ALA A 356 10.85 31.97 -0.34
C ALA A 356 11.13 30.65 -1.09
N TRP A 357 10.78 29.51 -0.48
CA TRP A 357 10.87 28.20 -1.13
C TRP A 357 9.93 28.10 -2.33
N LEU A 358 8.66 28.55 -2.21
CA LEU A 358 7.69 28.55 -3.31
C LEU A 358 8.13 29.43 -4.49
N VAL A 359 8.71 30.60 -4.22
CA VAL A 359 9.29 31.45 -5.27
C VAL A 359 10.45 30.73 -5.99
N ARG A 360 11.36 30.11 -5.22
CA ARG A 360 12.57 29.48 -5.77
C ARG A 360 12.29 28.18 -6.51
N GLU A 361 11.62 27.24 -5.85
CA GLU A 361 11.41 25.87 -6.34
C GLU A 361 10.19 25.75 -7.26
N LYS A 362 9.12 26.51 -6.98
CA LYS A 362 7.85 26.44 -7.71
C LYS A 362 7.65 27.60 -8.69
N ARG A 363 8.62 28.53 -8.77
CA ARG A 363 8.60 29.71 -9.64
C ARG A 363 7.34 30.56 -9.49
N GLN A 364 6.77 30.60 -8.29
CA GLN A 364 5.57 31.37 -8.01
C GLN A 364 5.85 32.87 -7.91
N PRO A 365 4.91 33.74 -8.32
CA PRO A 365 4.97 35.17 -8.01
C PRO A 365 5.00 35.39 -6.49
N ALA A 366 5.83 36.32 -6.00
CA ALA A 366 6.06 36.54 -4.58
C ALA A 366 4.76 36.70 -3.76
N LYS A 367 3.82 37.54 -4.23
CA LYS A 367 2.54 37.76 -3.56
C LYS A 367 1.69 36.48 -3.46
N GLN A 368 1.69 35.65 -4.49
CA GLN A 368 0.95 34.39 -4.49
C GLN A 368 1.64 33.36 -3.58
N ALA A 369 2.97 33.33 -3.59
CA ALA A 369 3.77 32.49 -2.69
C ALA A 369 3.52 32.83 -1.22
N GLU A 370 3.41 34.11 -0.87
CA GLU A 370 3.06 34.55 0.50
C GLU A 370 1.67 34.05 0.93
N GLN A 371 0.67 34.18 0.06
CA GLN A 371 -0.69 33.69 0.32
C GLN A 371 -0.72 32.18 0.49
N ALA A 372 -0.09 31.45 -0.43
CA ALA A 372 -0.02 29.99 -0.38
C ALA A 372 0.75 29.51 0.86
N ALA A 373 1.87 30.17 1.20
CA ALA A 373 2.64 29.85 2.40
C ALA A 373 1.82 30.00 3.68
N ALA A 374 1.04 31.08 3.81
CA ALA A 374 0.17 31.28 4.95
C ALA A 374 -0.88 30.16 5.06
N ALA A 375 -1.51 29.78 3.94
CA ALA A 375 -2.52 28.71 3.91
C ALA A 375 -1.94 27.32 4.16
N ILE A 376 -0.73 27.03 3.66
CA ILE A 376 -0.01 25.76 3.91
C ILE A 376 0.35 25.63 5.40
N VAL A 377 0.89 26.70 6.00
CA VAL A 377 1.22 26.70 7.44
C VAL A 377 -0.04 26.54 8.28
N ALA A 378 -1.13 27.23 7.93
CA ALA A 378 -2.41 27.03 8.59
C ALA A 378 -2.88 25.58 8.53
N ALA A 379 -2.87 24.96 7.35
CA ALA A 379 -3.28 23.58 7.19
C ALA A 379 -2.44 22.58 7.99
N TRP A 380 -1.13 22.73 7.94
CA TRP A 380 -0.24 21.83 8.66
C TRP A 380 -0.42 21.94 10.19
N VAL A 381 -0.62 23.16 10.70
CA VAL A 381 -0.78 23.41 12.14
C VAL A 381 -2.17 23.03 12.62
N ASN A 382 -3.22 23.49 11.95
CA ASN A 382 -4.59 23.22 12.37
C ASN A 382 -4.91 21.72 12.31
N ALA A 383 -4.39 20.97 11.33
CA ALA A 383 -4.56 19.51 11.30
C ALA A 383 -3.93 18.78 12.51
N ARG A 384 -2.95 19.39 13.19
CA ARG A 384 -2.38 18.86 14.45
C ARG A 384 -3.16 19.31 15.67
N LEU A 385 -3.70 20.53 15.65
CA LEU A 385 -4.61 21.01 16.70
C LEU A 385 -5.94 20.24 16.69
N ASP A 386 -6.46 19.91 15.52
CA ASP A 386 -7.69 19.12 15.36
C ASP A 386 -7.49 17.67 15.84
N PHE A 387 -6.27 17.13 15.74
CA PHE A 387 -5.94 15.84 16.36
C PHE A 387 -5.91 15.91 17.90
N ALA A 388 -5.74 17.12 18.44
CA ALA A 388 -5.73 17.42 19.87
C ALA A 388 -7.07 17.88 20.44
N SER A 389 -8.11 17.93 19.61
CA SER A 389 -9.46 18.38 19.95
C SER A 389 -10.40 17.18 19.98
#